data_AF-A0A350UNU1-F1
#
_entry.id   AF-A0A350UNU1-F1
#
_cell.length_a   1.000
_cell.length_b   1.000
_cell.length_c   1.000
_cell.angle_alpha   90.00
_cell.angle_beta   90.00
_cell.angle_gamma   90.00
#
_symmetry.space_group_name_H-M   'P 1'
#
loop_
_entity.id
_entity.type
_entity.pdbx_description
1 polymer ?
#
loop_
_entity_poly.entity_id
_entity_poly.type
_entity_poly.pdbx_seq_one_letter_code
_entity_poly.pdbx_strand_id
1 'polypeptide(L)'
;METVDGVAFRVRNAVLALVGVAGLVMKAGLGGPQAELVHNHGGNVAGSFAVYFVMANPCRMLRQRRLVTAAVALAVVNLFEATDGFGVMANTYDPADYVANGVGACLALVVDWVVSRVAAKRAERD
;
A
#
# COMPACT_ATOMS: atom_id res chain seq x y z
N MET A 1 11.36 -14.83 -21.78
CA MET A 1 10.26 -15.13 -20.83
C MET A 1 10.36 -14.26 -19.57
N GLU A 2 11.55 -14.08 -19.00
CA GLU A 2 11.82 -13.23 -17.82
C GLU A 2 11.33 -11.77 -17.93
N THR A 3 11.26 -11.22 -19.15
CA THR A 3 10.83 -9.85 -19.41
C THR A 3 9.31 -9.65 -19.30
N VAL A 4 8.51 -10.63 -19.74
CA VAL A 4 7.04 -10.52 -19.78
C VAL A 4 6.48 -10.63 -18.36
N ASP A 5 6.96 -11.61 -17.58
CA ASP A 5 6.57 -11.79 -16.18
C ASP A 5 6.97 -10.57 -15.33
N GLY A 6 8.14 -10.01 -15.61
CA GLY A 6 8.63 -8.79 -14.97
C GLY A 6 7.82 -7.54 -15.31
N VAL A 7 7.26 -7.44 -16.53
CA VAL A 7 6.36 -6.34 -16.92
C VAL A 7 4.98 -6.53 -16.27
N ALA A 8 4.40 -7.73 -16.35
CA ALA A 8 3.10 -8.02 -15.74
C ALA A 8 3.09 -7.73 -14.22
N PHE A 9 4.16 -8.10 -13.52
CA PHE A 9 4.33 -7.78 -12.10
C PHE A 9 4.33 -6.27 -11.83
N ARG A 10 5.05 -5.48 -12.64
CA ARG A 10 5.12 -4.02 -12.50
C ARG A 10 3.77 -3.36 -12.81
N VAL A 11 3.09 -3.80 -13.86
CA VAL A 11 1.76 -3.30 -14.24
C VAL A 11 0.75 -3.59 -13.13
N ARG A 12 0.72 -4.82 -12.61
CA ARG A 12 -0.13 -5.19 -11.47
C ARG A 12 0.11 -4.27 -10.28
N ASN A 13 1.36 -4.06 -9.90
CA ASN A 13 1.72 -3.21 -8.77
C ASN A 13 1.34 -1.75 -9.02
N ALA A 14 1.56 -1.23 -10.23
CA ALA A 14 1.17 0.13 -10.59
C ALA A 14 -0.36 0.30 -10.49
N VAL A 15 -1.15 -0.64 -11.02
CA VAL A 15 -2.61 -0.62 -10.91
C VAL A 15 -3.04 -0.64 -9.45
N LEU A 16 -2.48 -1.52 -8.63
CA LEU A 16 -2.83 -1.59 -7.21
C LEU A 16 -2.41 -0.33 -6.44
N ALA A 17 -1.24 0.24 -6.74
CA ALA A 17 -0.85 1.53 -6.17
C ALA A 17 -1.84 2.64 -6.54
N LEU A 18 -2.29 2.68 -7.80
CA LEU A 18 -3.31 3.63 -8.26
C LEU A 18 -4.66 3.43 -7.60
N VAL A 19 -5.04 2.20 -7.22
CA VAL A 19 -6.26 1.96 -6.41
C VAL A 19 -6.12 2.62 -5.03
N GLY A 20 -4.95 2.52 -4.40
CA GLY A 20 -4.68 3.25 -3.15
C GLY A 20 -4.78 4.77 -3.34
N VAL A 21 -4.20 5.30 -4.41
CA VAL A 21 -4.30 6.73 -4.75
C VAL A 21 -5.74 7.16 -5.05
N ALA A 22 -6.53 6.34 -5.73
CA ALA A 22 -7.94 6.63 -5.94
C ALA A 22 -8.70 6.67 -4.60
N GLY A 23 -8.42 5.74 -3.69
CA GLY A 23 -8.97 5.75 -2.33
C GLY A 23 -8.65 7.05 -1.57
N LEU A 24 -7.41 7.55 -1.71
CA LEU A 24 -7.00 8.86 -1.16
C LEU A 24 -7.88 10.01 -1.65
N VAL A 25 -8.16 10.05 -2.96
CA VAL A 25 -8.96 11.13 -3.57
C VAL A 25 -10.44 11.00 -3.19
N MET A 26 -10.97 9.78 -3.13
CA MET A 26 -12.39 9.53 -2.87
C MET A 26 -12.78 9.75 -1.40
N LYS A 27 -11.83 9.76 -0.44
CA LYS A 27 -12.15 10.00 0.98
C LYS A 27 -12.85 11.35 1.23
N ALA A 28 -12.62 12.33 0.35
CA ALA A 28 -13.21 13.67 0.46
C ALA A 28 -14.73 13.70 0.25
N GLY A 29 -15.33 12.67 -0.35
CA GLY A 29 -16.76 12.60 -0.64
C GLY A 29 -17.59 11.78 0.36
N LEU A 30 -16.98 11.15 1.36
CA LEU A 30 -17.67 10.28 2.31
C LEU A 30 -18.24 11.10 3.47
N GLY A 31 -19.55 11.29 3.51
CA GLY A 31 -20.29 11.84 4.66
C GLY A 31 -20.97 10.74 5.49
N GLY A 32 -21.01 10.89 6.82
CA GLY A 32 -21.68 9.96 7.75
C GLY A 32 -20.97 9.80 9.10
N PRO A 33 -21.52 8.98 10.03
CA PRO A 33 -20.95 8.81 11.38
C PRO A 33 -19.54 8.19 11.42
N GLN A 34 -19.16 7.48 10.35
CA GLN A 34 -17.82 6.91 10.16
C GLN A 34 -16.89 7.84 9.36
N ALA A 35 -17.43 8.96 8.85
CA ALA A 35 -16.70 9.89 8.01
C ALA A 35 -15.52 10.51 8.75
N GLU A 36 -15.62 10.75 10.06
CA GLU A 36 -14.53 11.35 10.83
C GLU A 36 -13.29 10.43 10.88
N LEU A 37 -13.48 9.14 11.17
CA LEU A 37 -12.40 8.14 11.14
C LEU A 37 -11.78 7.98 9.74
N VAL A 38 -12.62 7.93 8.69
CA VAL A 38 -12.15 7.78 7.31
C VAL A 38 -11.50 9.07 6.79
N HIS A 39 -12.00 10.23 7.18
CA HIS A 39 -11.46 11.53 6.81
C HIS A 39 -10.09 11.74 7.44
N ASN A 40 -9.96 11.40 8.74
CA ASN A 40 -8.73 11.58 9.50
C ASN A 40 -7.68 10.53 9.10
N HIS A 41 -8.01 9.23 9.15
CA HIS A 41 -7.02 8.16 9.02
C HIS A 41 -7.08 7.38 7.70
N GLY A 42 -8.16 7.52 6.92
CA GLY A 42 -8.33 6.80 5.66
C GLY A 42 -7.26 7.17 4.63
N GLY A 43 -6.69 8.38 4.74
CA GLY A 43 -5.54 8.76 3.92
C GLY A 43 -4.30 7.91 4.20
N ASN A 44 -4.03 7.64 5.47
CA ASN A 44 -2.85 6.88 5.90
C ASN A 44 -2.96 5.39 5.59
N VAL A 45 -4.17 4.83 5.72
CA VAL A 45 -4.48 3.48 5.22
C VAL A 45 -4.21 3.38 3.72
N ALA A 46 -4.76 4.32 2.93
CA ALA A 46 -4.67 4.31 1.47
C ALA A 46 -3.25 4.61 0.96
N GLY A 47 -2.54 5.54 1.60
CA GLY A 47 -1.15 5.87 1.33
C GLY A 47 -0.23 4.69 1.62
N SER A 48 -0.35 4.06 2.79
CA SER A 48 0.40 2.85 3.15
C SER A 48 0.16 1.69 2.20
N PHE A 49 -1.08 1.51 1.75
CA PHE A 49 -1.43 0.52 0.73
C PHE A 49 -0.70 0.81 -0.59
N ALA A 50 -0.71 2.05 -1.06
CA ALA A 50 -0.04 2.44 -2.29
C ALA A 50 1.48 2.28 -2.20
N VAL A 51 2.09 2.72 -1.09
CA VAL A 51 3.54 2.62 -0.85
C VAL A 51 4.00 1.16 -0.85
N TYR A 52 3.22 0.22 -0.29
CA TYR A 52 3.54 -1.21 -0.37
C TYR A 52 3.73 -1.67 -1.82
N PHE A 53 2.80 -1.35 -2.72
CA PHE A 53 2.90 -1.81 -4.11
C PHE A 53 3.98 -1.09 -4.91
N VAL A 54 4.31 0.15 -4.56
CA VAL A 54 5.50 0.83 -5.10
C VAL A 54 6.77 0.06 -4.68
N MET A 55 6.90 -0.25 -3.39
CA MET A 55 8.08 -0.92 -2.82
C MET A 55 8.18 -2.41 -3.19
N ALA A 56 7.09 -3.04 -3.62
CA ALA A 56 7.10 -4.42 -4.10
C ALA A 56 8.01 -4.62 -5.33
N ASN A 57 8.26 -3.56 -6.11
CA ASN A 57 9.12 -3.61 -7.30
C ASN A 57 10.61 -3.82 -6.96
N PRO A 58 11.27 -2.92 -6.18
CA PRO A 58 12.66 -3.10 -5.80
C PRO A 58 12.87 -4.33 -4.89
N CYS A 59 11.89 -4.72 -4.08
CA CYS A 59 12.00 -5.88 -3.19
C CYS A 59 11.79 -7.24 -3.89
N ARG A 60 11.50 -7.27 -5.20
CA ARG A 60 11.05 -8.48 -5.91
C ARG A 60 11.98 -9.68 -5.77
N MET A 61 13.30 -9.45 -5.75
CA MET A 61 14.33 -10.49 -5.72
C MET A 61 14.68 -10.97 -4.30
N LEU A 62 14.07 -10.39 -3.27
CA LEU A 62 14.37 -10.74 -1.88
C LEU A 62 13.65 -12.02 -1.47
N ARG A 63 14.32 -12.86 -0.67
CA ARG A 63 13.82 -14.19 -0.23
C ARG A 63 12.45 -14.11 0.47
N GLN A 64 12.27 -13.10 1.32
CA GLN A 64 11.02 -12.83 2.05
C GLN A 64 10.32 -11.57 1.52
N ARG A 65 10.31 -11.38 0.19
CA ARG A 65 9.90 -10.12 -0.46
C ARG A 65 8.67 -9.45 0.15
N ARG A 66 7.60 -10.18 0.44
CA ARG A 66 6.34 -9.59 0.96
C ARG A 66 6.51 -8.98 2.34
N LEU A 67 7.16 -9.70 3.25
CA LEU A 67 7.42 -9.22 4.61
C LEU A 67 8.39 -8.05 4.59
N VAL A 68 9.44 -8.14 3.76
CA VAL A 68 10.39 -7.04 3.59
C VAL A 68 9.72 -5.82 2.97
N THR A 69 8.87 -5.99 1.96
CA THR A 69 8.08 -4.91 1.36
C THR A 69 7.15 -4.27 2.38
N ALA A 70 6.44 -5.05 3.20
CA ALA A 70 5.60 -4.52 4.27
C ALA A 70 6.43 -3.72 5.30
N ALA A 71 7.57 -4.25 5.73
CA ALA A 71 8.45 -3.59 6.68
C ALA A 71 9.01 -2.27 6.12
N VAL A 72 9.46 -2.27 4.86
CA VAL A 72 9.97 -1.07 4.18
C VAL A 72 8.85 -0.05 3.98
N ALA A 73 7.67 -0.48 3.54
CA ALA A 73 6.52 0.41 3.38
C ALA A 73 6.14 1.07 4.70
N LEU A 74 6.07 0.28 5.79
CA LEU A 74 5.81 0.78 7.15
C LEU A 74 6.89 1.76 7.61
N ALA A 75 8.16 1.46 7.36
CA ALA A 75 9.25 2.38 7.70
C ALA A 75 9.11 3.72 6.96
N VAL A 76 8.76 3.69 5.67
CA VAL A 76 8.59 4.92 4.85
C VAL A 76 7.44 5.77 5.37
N VAL A 77 6.26 5.19 5.57
CA VAL A 77 5.07 5.96 6.01
C VAL A 77 5.19 6.42 7.46
N ASN A 78 5.78 5.60 8.34
CA ASN A 78 5.99 6.01 9.73
C ASN A 78 7.06 7.09 9.86
N LEU A 79 8.07 7.09 8.97
CA LEU A 79 9.04 8.19 8.89
C LEU A 79 8.39 9.46 8.33
N PHE A 80 7.50 9.34 7.35
CA PHE A 80 6.70 10.46 6.85
C PHE A 80 5.86 11.09 7.97
N GLU A 81 5.18 10.27 8.78
CA GLU A 81 4.43 10.72 9.97
C GLU A 81 5.33 11.39 11.00
N ALA A 82 6.44 10.75 11.36
CA ALA A 82 7.35 11.26 12.39
C ALA A 82 8.07 12.56 12.01
N THR A 83 8.11 12.90 10.71
CA THR A 83 8.81 14.07 10.18
C THR A 83 7.87 15.17 9.71
N ASP A 84 6.57 15.08 10.01
CA ASP A 84 5.54 16.01 9.51
C ASP A 84 5.68 16.19 8.00
N GLY A 85 5.64 15.07 7.28
CA GLY A 85 5.77 15.03 5.82
C GLY A 85 7.10 15.53 5.29
N PHE A 86 8.19 15.33 6.05
CA PHE A 86 9.54 15.83 5.77
C PHE A 86 9.62 17.37 5.62
N GLY A 87 8.64 18.11 6.13
CA GLY A 87 8.51 19.56 5.92
C GLY A 87 8.17 19.96 4.47
N VAL A 88 7.86 18.98 3.60
CA VAL A 88 7.44 19.20 2.20
C VAL A 88 5.90 19.18 2.09
N MET A 89 5.25 18.37 2.92
CA MET A 89 3.79 18.29 3.03
C MET A 89 3.38 18.48 4.48
N ALA A 90 2.27 19.20 4.70
CA ALA A 90 1.68 19.30 6.03
C ALA A 90 1.05 17.94 6.40
N ASN A 91 1.59 17.27 7.40
CA ASN A 91 1.09 16.02 7.93
C ASN A 91 1.06 16.08 9.45
N THR A 92 -0.10 16.47 9.99
CA THR A 92 -0.29 16.59 11.44
C THR A 92 -0.06 15.26 12.13
N TYR A 93 0.94 15.20 13.00
CA TYR A 93 1.25 14.02 13.78
C TYR A 93 0.08 13.61 14.69
N ASP A 94 -0.50 12.44 14.43
CA ASP A 94 -1.44 11.75 15.32
C ASP A 94 -0.94 10.31 15.60
N PRO A 95 -0.71 9.90 16.86
CA PRO A 95 -0.32 8.52 17.18
C PRO A 95 -1.24 7.43 16.62
N ALA A 96 -2.52 7.73 16.38
CA ALA A 96 -3.46 6.81 15.74
C ALA A 96 -3.09 6.51 14.27
N ASP A 97 -2.33 7.39 13.61
CA ASP A 97 -1.90 7.22 12.22
C ASP A 97 -0.87 6.10 12.05
N TYR A 98 -0.10 5.77 13.09
CA TYR A 98 0.73 4.57 13.07
C TYR A 98 -0.09 3.30 12.95
N VAL A 99 -1.27 3.25 13.58
CA VAL A 99 -2.19 2.12 13.48
C VAL A 99 -2.81 2.09 12.09
N ALA A 100 -3.24 3.24 11.57
CA ALA A 100 -3.78 3.38 10.22
C ALA A 100 -2.77 2.89 9.15
N ASN A 101 -1.50 3.27 9.30
CA ASN A 101 -0.41 2.80 8.44
C ASN A 101 -0.22 1.28 8.54
N GLY A 102 -0.25 0.74 9.76
CA GLY A 102 -0.27 -0.69 10.04
C GLY A 102 -1.38 -1.43 9.28
N VAL A 103 -2.61 -0.92 9.38
CA VAL A 103 -3.79 -1.48 8.70
C VAL A 103 -3.62 -1.45 7.18
N GLY A 104 -3.18 -0.33 6.61
CA GLY A 104 -2.94 -0.20 5.17
C GLY A 104 -1.88 -1.17 4.63
N ALA A 105 -0.75 -1.30 5.32
CA ALA A 105 0.31 -2.23 4.95
C ALA A 105 -0.12 -3.71 5.08
N CYS A 106 -0.85 -4.06 6.14
CA CYS A 106 -1.42 -5.40 6.33
C CYS A 106 -2.41 -5.74 5.22
N LEU A 107 -3.30 -4.81 4.86
CA LEU A 107 -4.25 -4.98 3.77
C LEU A 107 -3.52 -5.23 2.44
N ALA A 108 -2.49 -4.44 2.13
CA ALA A 108 -1.71 -4.60 0.91
C ALA A 108 -0.99 -5.95 0.85
N LEU A 109 -0.44 -6.41 1.97
CA LEU A 109 0.20 -7.72 2.07
C LEU A 109 -0.79 -8.86 1.82
N VAL A 110 -2.01 -8.79 2.38
CA VAL A 110 -3.08 -9.76 2.13
C VAL A 110 -3.48 -9.76 0.65
N VAL A 111 -3.69 -8.58 0.05
CA VAL A 111 -4.04 -8.45 -1.37
C VAL A 111 -2.94 -9.04 -2.27
N ASP A 112 -1.67 -8.73 -2.03
CA ASP A 112 -0.56 -9.30 -2.79
C ASP A 112 -0.49 -10.83 -2.66
N TRP A 113 -0.74 -11.36 -1.46
CA TRP A 113 -0.83 -12.81 -1.24
C TRP A 113 -1.97 -13.43 -2.04
N VAL A 114 -3.19 -12.90 -1.95
CA VAL A 114 -4.37 -13.41 -2.65
C VAL A 114 -4.18 -13.36 -4.17
N VAL A 115 -3.81 -12.20 -4.71
CA VAL A 115 -3.64 -12.00 -6.16
C VAL A 115 -2.57 -12.92 -6.73
N SER A 116 -1.44 -13.08 -6.02
CA SER A 116 -0.40 -14.02 -6.43
C SER A 116 -0.88 -15.47 -6.43
N ARG A 117 -1.68 -15.86 -5.42
CA ARG A 117 -2.20 -17.23 -5.29
C ARG A 117 -3.21 -17.54 -6.39
N VAL A 118 -4.06 -16.57 -6.74
CA VAL A 118 -5.02 -16.69 -7.85
C VAL A 118 -4.29 -16.81 -9.19
N ALA A 119 -3.25 -16.00 -9.42
CA ALA A 119 -2.44 -16.09 -10.64
C ALA A 119 -1.75 -17.45 -10.79
N ALA A 120 -1.14 -17.96 -9.71
CA ALA A 120 -0.50 -19.29 -9.72
C ALA A 120 -1.50 -20.41 -10.06
N LYS A 121 -2.68 -20.40 -9.43
CA LYS A 121 -3.73 -21.40 -9.71
C LYS A 121 -4.26 -21.35 -11.15
N ARG A 122 -4.26 -20.17 -11.79
CA ARG A 122 -4.66 -20.06 -13.20
C ARG A 122 -3.62 -20.68 -14.11
N ALA A 123 -2.34 -20.42 -13.86
CA ALA A 123 -1.24 -21.00 -14.63
C ALA A 123 -1.15 -22.53 -14.51
N GLU A 124 -1.65 -23.13 -13.42
CA GLU A 124 -1.75 -24.60 -13.27
C GLU A 124 -2.91 -25.22 -14.07
N ARG A 125 -3.89 -24.42 -14.52
CA ARG A 125 -5.08 -24.90 -15.24
C ARG A 125 -4.98 -24.77 -16.76
N ASP A 126 -4.04 -23.97 -17.23
CA ASP A 126 -3.77 -23.70 -18.65
C ASP A 126 -2.66 -24.63 -19.16
#